data_AF-A0AAD4QL66-F1
#
_entry.id   AF-A0AAD4QL66-F1
#
_cell.length_a   1.000
_cell.length_b   1.000
_cell.length_c   1.000
_cell.angle_alpha   90.00
_cell.angle_beta   90.00
_cell.angle_gamma   90.00
#
_symmetry.space_group_name_H-M   'P 1'
#
loop_
_entity.id
_entity.type
_entity.pdbx_description
1 polymer ?
#
loop_
_entity_poly.entity_id
_entity_poly.type
_entity_poly.pdbx_seq_one_letter_code
_entity_poly.pdbx_strand_id
1 'polypeptide(L)'
;NWSLWMEQAKQYDTNMTETWKDDADAVLVFTGLFSAIVTASIIESYKKLSSDSSEQNTFLLRQISQQLSGSANGTYVLPSALPSYSPSFSIICCNIMWLLSLALSIASAMSATLMKQYARRY
;
A
#
# COMPACT_ATOMS: atom_id res chain seq x y z
N ASN A 1 25.32 34.20 39.51
CA ASN A 1 24.89 32.79 39.54
C ASN A 1 23.49 32.56 39.00
N TRP A 2 22.47 33.36 39.33
CA TRP A 2 21.11 33.15 38.80
C TRP A 2 20.98 33.36 37.27
N SER A 3 21.65 34.36 36.69
CA SER A 3 21.65 34.62 35.25
C SER A 3 22.20 33.47 34.41
N LEU A 4 23.18 32.73 34.93
CA LEU A 4 23.82 31.60 34.25
C LEU A 4 22.89 30.37 34.22
N TRP A 5 22.16 30.13 35.32
CA TRP A 5 21.09 29.13 35.37
C TRP A 5 19.94 29.45 34.41
N MET A 6 19.56 30.72 34.32
CA MET A 6 18.47 31.16 33.44
C MET A 6 18.84 31.00 31.95
N GLU A 7 20.09 31.30 31.59
CA GLU A 7 20.60 31.11 30.24
C GLU A 7 20.69 29.62 29.87
N GLN A 8 21.16 28.76 30.78
CA GLN A 8 21.18 27.31 30.57
C GLN A 8 19.77 26.71 30.45
N ALA A 9 18.84 27.14 31.31
CA ALA A 9 17.45 26.71 31.24
C ALA A 9 16.81 27.12 29.91
N LYS A 10 17.08 28.35 29.45
CA LYS A 10 16.60 28.85 28.15
C LYS A 10 17.18 28.07 26.97
N GLN A 11 18.48 27.77 27.00
CA GLN A 11 19.10 26.94 25.96
C GLN A 11 18.54 25.52 25.94
N TYR A 12 18.31 24.91 27.10
CA TYR A 12 17.71 23.58 27.21
C TYR A 12 16.27 23.58 26.68
N ASP A 13 15.46 24.58 27.04
CA ASP A 13 14.07 24.72 26.59
C ASP A 13 13.98 24.95 25.07
N THR A 14 14.88 25.77 24.52
CA THR A 14 14.95 26.03 23.08
C THR A 14 15.38 24.78 22.31
N ASN A 15 16.41 24.07 22.78
CA ASN A 15 16.90 22.85 22.16
C ASN A 15 15.87 21.72 22.22
N MET A 16 15.16 21.59 23.34
CA MET A 16 14.07 20.63 23.48
C MET A 16 12.95 20.98 22.49
N THR A 17 12.51 22.24 22.43
CA THR A 17 11.45 22.69 21.51
C THR A 17 11.82 22.47 20.04
N GLU A 18 13.08 22.73 19.65
CA GLU A 18 13.59 22.42 18.31
C GLU A 18 13.55 20.91 18.02
N THR A 19 13.95 20.08 18.99
CA THR A 19 13.94 18.61 18.82
C THR A 19 12.51 18.08 18.67
N TRP A 20 11.57 18.56 19.49
CA TRP A 20 10.15 18.21 19.38
C TRP A 20 9.56 18.61 18.03
N LYS A 21 10.02 19.74 17.48
CA LYS A 21 9.60 20.21 16.15
C LYS A 21 10.18 19.33 15.04
N ASP A 22 11.45 18.97 15.10
CA ASP A 22 12.07 18.06 14.12
C ASP A 22 11.41 16.68 14.13
N ASP A 23 11.05 16.17 15.31
CA ASP A 23 10.30 14.92 15.46
C ASP A 23 8.89 15.02 14.85
N ALA A 24 8.18 16.12 15.08
CA ALA A 24 6.86 16.35 14.51
C ALA A 24 6.91 16.42 12.96
N ASP A 25 7.89 17.13 12.40
CA ASP A 25 8.09 17.22 10.95
C ASP A 25 8.44 15.84 10.36
N ALA A 26 9.24 15.01 11.05
CA ALA A 26 9.55 13.64 10.62
C ALA A 26 8.31 12.72 10.62
N VAL A 27 7.46 12.80 11.65
CA VAL A 27 6.20 12.03 11.74
C VAL A 27 5.19 12.48 10.68
N LEU A 28 5.11 13.77 10.37
CA LEU A 28 4.27 14.32 9.31
C LEU A 28 4.67 13.78 7.92
N VAL A 29 5.97 13.79 7.61
CA VAL A 29 6.50 13.21 6.37
C VAL A 29 6.23 11.71 6.31
N PHE A 30 6.43 10.97 7.41
CA PHE A 30 6.10 9.55 7.50
C PHE A 30 4.62 9.28 7.22
N THR A 31 3.73 10.06 7.85
CA THR A 31 2.28 9.90 7.69
C THR A 31 1.87 10.09 6.23
N GLY A 32 2.41 11.11 5.56
CA GLY A 32 2.15 11.34 4.14
C GLY A 32 2.69 10.21 3.25
N LEU A 33 3.92 9.76 3.50
CA LEU A 33 4.56 8.72 2.70
C LEU A 33 3.88 7.35 2.90
N PHE A 34 3.52 7.02 4.13
CA PHE A 34 2.77 5.81 4.47
C PHE A 34 1.38 5.84 3.83
N SER A 35 0.66 6.96 3.91
CA SER A 35 -0.65 7.13 3.26
C SER A 35 -0.55 6.96 1.74
N ALA A 36 0.48 7.53 1.10
CA ALA A 36 0.70 7.39 -0.34
C ALA A 36 0.96 5.93 -0.75
N ILE A 37 1.81 5.21 -0.02
CA ILE A 37 2.11 3.80 -0.28
C ILE A 37 0.85 2.93 -0.08
N VAL A 38 0.12 3.14 1.02
CA VAL A 38 -1.15 2.43 1.28
C VAL A 38 -2.16 2.70 0.18
N THR A 39 -2.33 3.95 -0.23
CA THR A 39 -3.27 4.35 -1.29
C THR A 39 -2.88 3.73 -2.63
N ALA A 40 -1.60 3.77 -3.02
CA ALA A 40 -1.11 3.14 -4.25
C ALA A 40 -1.38 1.63 -4.26
N SER A 41 -1.17 0.96 -3.12
CA SER A 41 -1.42 -0.48 -2.95
C SER A 41 -2.90 -0.83 -3.08
N ILE A 42 -3.77 -0.01 -2.49
CA ILE A 42 -5.22 -0.16 -2.63
C ILE A 42 -5.61 -0.02 -4.10
N ILE A 43 -5.11 1.00 -4.79
CA ILE A 43 -5.38 1.23 -6.22
C ILE A 43 -4.89 0.05 -7.08
N GLU A 44 -3.69 -0.47 -6.82
CA GLU A 44 -3.14 -1.60 -7.57
C GLU A 44 -3.93 -2.89 -7.33
N SER A 45 -4.37 -3.12 -6.08
CA SER A 45 -5.28 -4.21 -5.71
C SER A 45 -6.60 -4.11 -6.46
N TYR A 46 -7.23 -2.92 -6.47
CA TYR A 46 -8.46 -2.67 -7.22
C TYR A 46 -8.27 -2.82 -8.74
N LYS A 47 -7.15 -2.34 -9.29
CA LYS A 47 -6.84 -2.49 -10.71
C LYS A 47 -6.61 -3.95 -11.11
N LYS A 48 -5.93 -4.74 -10.29
CA LYS A 48 -5.79 -6.18 -10.55
C LYS A 48 -7.12 -6.90 -10.48
N LEU A 49 -7.97 -6.57 -9.51
CA LEU A 49 -9.32 -7.10 -9.41
C LEU A 49 -10.17 -6.72 -10.64
N SER A 50 -10.01 -5.50 -11.16
CA SER A 50 -10.68 -5.06 -12.38
C SER A 50 -10.07 -5.62 -13.67
N SER A 51 -8.76 -5.84 -13.75
CA SER A 51 -8.13 -6.49 -14.91
C SER A 51 -8.58 -7.93 -15.06
N ASP A 52 -8.85 -8.63 -13.95
CA ASP A 52 -9.45 -9.96 -13.95
C ASP A 52 -10.89 -9.94 -14.53
N SER A 53 -11.65 -8.86 -14.29
CA SER A 53 -12.94 -8.66 -14.98
C SER A 53 -12.79 -8.49 -16.51
N SER A 54 -11.62 -8.10 -17.01
CA SER A 54 -11.33 -8.11 -18.45
C SER A 54 -11.15 -9.52 -18.99
N GLU A 55 -10.54 -10.43 -18.23
CA GLU A 55 -10.50 -11.84 -18.61
C GLU A 55 -11.90 -12.46 -18.59
N GLN A 56 -12.74 -12.08 -17.62
CA GLN A 56 -14.16 -12.43 -17.59
C GLN A 56 -14.89 -11.98 -18.86
N ASN A 57 -14.60 -10.78 -19.37
CA ASN A 57 -15.13 -10.31 -20.64
C ASN A 57 -14.63 -11.13 -21.84
N THR A 58 -13.35 -11.51 -21.88
CA THR A 58 -12.83 -12.37 -22.96
C THR A 58 -13.42 -13.78 -22.92
N PHE A 59 -13.70 -14.30 -21.72
CA PHE A 59 -14.39 -15.57 -21.53
C PHE A 59 -15.83 -15.48 -22.03
N LEU A 60 -16.56 -14.43 -21.65
CA LEU A 60 -17.93 -14.17 -22.14
C LEU A 60 -17.96 -14.00 -23.66
N LEU A 61 -17.02 -13.25 -24.24
CA LEU A 61 -16.88 -13.09 -25.70
C LEU A 61 -16.62 -14.43 -26.40
N ARG A 62 -15.76 -15.26 -25.82
CA ARG A 62 -15.48 -16.62 -26.34
C ARG A 62 -16.73 -17.50 -26.25
N GLN A 63 -17.49 -17.41 -25.16
CA GLN A 63 -18.74 -18.13 -24.99
C GLN A 63 -19.80 -17.68 -26.01
N ILE A 64 -19.96 -16.37 -26.22
CA ILE A 64 -20.87 -15.81 -27.22
C ILE A 64 -20.45 -16.25 -28.64
N SER A 65 -19.15 -16.22 -28.95
CA SER A 65 -18.62 -16.71 -30.22
C SER A 65 -18.87 -18.21 -30.44
N GLN A 66 -18.78 -19.02 -29.38
CA GLN A 66 -19.08 -20.46 -29.43
C GLN A 66 -20.59 -20.73 -29.61
N GLN A 67 -21.45 -19.92 -28.98
CA GLN A 67 -22.90 -20.01 -29.18
C GLN A 67 -23.33 -19.59 -30.60
N LEU A 68 -22.70 -18.54 -31.14
CA LEU A 68 -23.00 -18.05 -32.48
C LEU A 68 -22.54 -19.02 -33.57
N SER A 69 -21.36 -19.65 -33.38
CA SER A 69 -20.86 -20.71 -34.28
C SER A 69 -21.66 -22.01 -34.18
N GLY A 70 -22.12 -22.40 -32.98
CA GLY A 70 -23.02 -23.54 -32.80
C GLY A 70 -24.39 -23.34 -33.46
N SER A 71 -24.96 -22.13 -33.38
CA SER A 71 -26.23 -21.77 -34.03
C SER A 71 -26.13 -21.84 -35.57
N ALA A 72 -24.98 -21.49 -36.14
CA ALA A 72 -24.75 -21.58 -37.59
C ALA A 72 -24.67 -23.03 -38.10
N ASN A 73 -24.34 -23.99 -37.23
CA ASN A 73 -24.12 -25.39 -37.60
C ASN A 73 -25.29 -26.33 -37.18
N GLY A 74 -26.41 -25.78 -36.71
CA GLY A 74 -27.61 -26.54 -36.30
C GLY A 74 -27.48 -27.35 -35.01
N THR A 75 -26.31 -27.32 -34.37
CA THR A 75 -26.06 -27.94 -33.06
C THR A 75 -26.10 -26.88 -31.97
N TYR A 76 -27.21 -26.82 -31.24
CA TYR A 76 -27.33 -26.00 -30.03
C TYR A 76 -26.41 -26.59 -28.96
N VAL A 77 -25.22 -26.03 -28.82
CA VAL A 77 -24.32 -26.37 -27.71
C VAL A 77 -24.91 -25.68 -26.47
N LEU A 78 -25.37 -26.47 -25.49
CA LEU A 78 -25.78 -25.92 -24.19
C LEU A 78 -24.66 -25.01 -23.67
N PRO A 79 -24.97 -23.83 -23.10
CA PRO A 79 -23.93 -23.00 -22.49
C PRO A 79 -23.23 -23.85 -21.43
N SER A 80 -21.97 -24.21 -21.70
CA SER A 80 -21.09 -24.74 -20.65
C SER A 80 -21.11 -23.71 -19.53
N ALA A 81 -21.53 -24.13 -18.33
CA ALA A 81 -21.56 -23.26 -17.16
C ALA A 81 -20.23 -22.50 -17.09
N LEU A 82 -20.31 -21.17 -16.90
CA LEU A 82 -19.12 -20.34 -16.78
C LEU A 82 -18.19 -21.01 -15.76
N PRO A 83 -16.93 -21.34 -16.11
CA PRO A 83 -15.94 -21.61 -15.10
C PRO A 83 -15.93 -20.36 -14.24
N SER A 84 -16.24 -20.52 -12.96
CA SER A 84 -16.17 -19.45 -11.98
C SER A 84 -14.69 -19.11 -11.81
N TYR A 85 -14.17 -18.32 -12.74
CA TYR A 85 -12.84 -17.72 -12.65
C TYR A 85 -12.99 -16.61 -11.62
N SER A 86 -12.82 -17.01 -10.37
CA SER A 86 -12.54 -16.08 -9.30
C SER A 86 -11.05 -15.76 -9.40
N PRO A 87 -10.67 -14.48 -9.44
CA PRO A 87 -9.26 -14.10 -9.37
C PRO A 87 -8.69 -14.80 -8.14
N SER A 88 -7.58 -15.53 -8.30
CA SER A 88 -7.01 -16.26 -7.18
C SER A 88 -6.64 -15.25 -6.09
N PHE A 89 -7.46 -15.20 -5.04
CA PHE A 89 -7.27 -14.36 -3.85
C PHE A 89 -5.84 -14.50 -3.32
N SER A 90 -5.23 -15.65 -3.56
CA SER A 90 -3.83 -15.97 -3.26
C SER A 90 -2.83 -15.01 -3.90
N ILE A 91 -2.97 -14.64 -5.18
CA ILE A 91 -2.02 -13.73 -5.87
C ILE A 91 -2.15 -12.31 -5.33
N ILE A 92 -3.39 -11.88 -5.03
CA ILE A 92 -3.69 -10.57 -4.44
C ILE A 92 -3.13 -10.50 -3.02
N CYS A 93 -3.42 -11.51 -2.19
CA CYS A 93 -2.85 -11.61 -0.85
C CYS A 93 -1.33 -11.65 -0.86
N CYS A 94 -0.71 -12.35 -1.80
CA CYS A 94 0.75 -12.43 -1.89
C CYS A 94 1.37 -11.06 -2.21
N ASN A 95 0.76 -10.30 -3.14
CA ASN A 95 1.21 -8.96 -3.48
C ASN A 95 1.02 -7.98 -2.31
N ILE A 96 -0.15 -8.04 -1.66
CA ILE A 96 -0.42 -7.26 -0.45
C ILE A 96 0.57 -7.61 0.66
N MET A 97 0.82 -8.90 0.93
CA MET A 97 1.79 -9.34 1.94
C MET A 97 3.20 -8.86 1.63
N TRP A 98 3.60 -8.89 0.36
CA TRP A 98 4.93 -8.43 -0.04
C TRP A 98 5.08 -6.93 0.16
N LEU A 99 4.05 -6.16 -0.19
CA LEU A 99 4.03 -4.73 0.01
C LEU A 99 3.92 -4.36 1.49
N LEU A 100 3.16 -5.10 2.29
CA LEU A 100 3.10 -4.94 3.75
C LEU A 100 4.46 -5.21 4.40
N SER A 101 5.17 -6.23 3.92
CA SER A 101 6.54 -6.54 4.36
C SER A 101 7.50 -5.40 4.05
N LEU A 102 7.37 -4.81 2.85
CA LEU A 102 8.17 -3.65 2.44
C LEU A 102 7.83 -2.40 3.26
N ALA A 103 6.54 -2.14 3.51
CA ALA A 103 6.07 -1.06 4.37
C ALA A 103 6.57 -1.22 5.82
N LEU A 104 6.52 -2.44 6.37
CA LEU A 104 7.04 -2.74 7.71
C LEU A 104 8.56 -2.57 7.78
N SER A 105 9.28 -2.93 6.72
CA SER A 105 10.72 -2.69 6.60
C SER A 105 11.07 -1.20 6.58
N ILE A 106 10.33 -0.40 5.80
CA ILE A 106 10.50 1.07 5.76
C ILE A 106 10.19 1.69 7.13
N ALA A 107 9.06 1.30 7.74
CA ALA A 107 8.68 1.79 9.07
C ALA A 107 9.77 1.46 10.11
N SER A 108 10.28 0.22 10.11
CA SER A 108 11.38 -0.20 10.97
C SER A 108 12.66 0.61 10.73
N ALA A 109 13.03 0.86 9.48
CA ALA A 109 14.18 1.69 9.12
C ALA A 109 14.02 3.15 9.58
N MET A 110 12.81 3.70 9.53
CA MET A 110 12.51 5.04 10.03
C MET A 110 12.58 5.09 11.56
N SER A 111 11.99 4.14 12.27
CA SER A 111 12.12 4.02 13.73
C SER A 111 13.60 3.90 14.14
N ALA A 112 14.40 3.11 13.43
CA ALA A 112 15.83 3.00 13.67
C ALA A 112 16.58 4.32 13.39
N THR A 113 16.14 5.10 12.40
CA THR A 113 16.72 6.42 12.11
C THR A 113 16.40 7.42 13.21
N LEU A 114 15.16 7.44 13.71
CA LEU A 114 14.76 8.27 14.86
C LEU A 114 15.56 7.91 16.11
N MET A 115 15.69 6.62 16.42
CA MET A 115 16.48 6.15 17.56
C MET A 115 17.95 6.58 17.46
N LYS A 116 18.53 6.56 16.25
CA LYS A 116 19.88 7.04 15.99
C LYS A 116 20.01 8.55 16.12
N GLN A 117 19.00 9.32 15.73
CA GLN A 117 19.00 10.77 15.93
C GLN A 117 18.92 11.10 17.42
N TYR A 118 18.06 10.41 18.16
CA TYR A 118 17.93 10.54 19.61
C TYR A 118 19.25 10.22 20.34
N ALA A 119 19.88 9.09 20.01
CA ALA A 119 21.12 8.64 20.63
C ALA A 119 22.37 9.46 20.23
N ARG A 120 22.27 10.32 19.20
CA ARG A 120 23.35 11.25 18.80
C ARG A 120 23.15 12.63 19.42
N ARG A 121 21.93 12.92 19.89
CA ARG A 121 21.54 14.17 20.58
C ARG A 121 21.86 14.12 22.08
N TYR A 122 21.93 12.91 22.66
CA TYR A 122 22.46 12.60 23.99
C TYR A 122 23.93 12.18 23.90
#